data_AF-A0A4R4JDQ9-F1
#
_entry.id   AF-A0A4R4JDQ9-F1
#
_cell.length_a   1.000
_cell.length_b   1.000
_cell.length_c   1.000
_cell.angle_alpha   90.00
_cell.angle_beta   90.00
_cell.angle_gamma   90.00
#
_symmetry.space_group_name_H-M   'P 1'
#
loop_
_entity.id
_entity.type
_entity.pdbx_description
1 polymer ?
#
loop_
_entity_poly.entity_id
_entity_poly.type
_entity_poly.pdbx_seq_one_letter_code
_entity_poly.pdbx_strand_id
1 'polypeptide(L)'
;MLNIPIIRFSILINCLFIYPSLVLADEDTGRRLWHNVQRNLQDQEKALVTDETVNKKTDHLSIVLNGQTFSIENNVNDIGQALYLAINHQQVKDVERFLLIYQKLPRHDIQLVRFARANLARSQGDLAAAEQHYQAILQQQPDFTRAKLELARVYYENQKNREASLLFNEISAAGRDNENKLPPAVIKNITNYQEAINFRNAWRGSFSVGYIFNDNTNMSPDKPPVCTLYRENGECVVERNLPMAKKANGISYDATLRKIYPLSGHHGVFLRSMTYGESYRHHSEENENTTSAYSGYSYKAQKDDFLLGPVVEFNYIGNRSRYRTTGVKTEWMHILSKNLALNLEGEYKQFRYHKLYNHNDGNMASVYATLSYYLTDQTVTFAGGDWVNKTSVEKADDYQQKGVRAGISTQLYPGINAVVFTALRQRQFGDYSVPLNARRKDNEQFYAAIVSMPKFEVFGLTPVITYRFRKNSSNVDWLYSYNKNEVLVKFEKYF
;
A
#
# COMPACT_ATOMS: atom_id res chain seq x y z
N MET A 1 63.62 -45.53 28.45
CA MET A 1 63.48 -44.93 27.11
C MET A 1 62.24 -45.52 26.47
N LEU A 2 61.08 -44.86 26.61
CA LEU A 2 59.82 -45.25 25.99
C LEU A 2 59.44 -44.18 24.98
N ASN A 3 59.43 -44.55 23.69
CA ASN A 3 58.95 -43.72 22.59
C ASN A 3 57.44 -43.90 22.45
N ILE A 4 56.69 -42.82 22.71
CA ILE A 4 55.26 -42.71 22.38
C ILE A 4 55.15 -41.87 21.10
N PRO A 5 54.46 -42.33 20.04
CA PRO A 5 54.26 -41.51 18.86
C PRO A 5 53.20 -40.44 19.15
N ILE A 6 53.60 -39.18 19.02
CA ILE A 6 52.73 -38.00 19.10
C ILE A 6 51.82 -38.00 17.86
N ILE A 7 50.57 -38.41 18.05
CA ILE A 7 49.51 -38.25 17.06
C ILE A 7 49.14 -36.77 17.04
N ARG A 8 49.58 -36.03 16.01
CA ARG A 8 49.11 -34.67 15.73
C ARG A 8 47.67 -34.74 15.20
N PHE A 9 46.70 -34.62 16.09
CA PHE A 9 45.31 -34.34 15.72
C PHE A 9 45.20 -32.86 15.32
N SER A 10 45.39 -32.57 14.04
CA SER A 10 44.97 -31.31 13.44
C SER A 10 43.44 -31.34 13.33
N ILE A 11 42.74 -30.80 14.34
CA ILE A 11 41.30 -30.55 14.24
C ILE A 11 41.13 -29.36 13.30
N LEU A 12 41.05 -29.64 12.01
CA LEU A 12 40.46 -28.75 11.01
C LEU A 12 38.97 -28.65 11.33
N ILE A 13 38.62 -27.70 12.20
CA ILE A 13 37.26 -27.14 12.23
C ILE A 13 37.14 -26.41 10.89
N ASN A 14 36.70 -27.15 9.87
CA ASN A 14 36.20 -26.56 8.64
C ASN A 14 35.19 -25.50 9.06
N CYS A 15 35.46 -24.25 8.71
CA CYS A 15 34.53 -23.15 8.74
C CYS A 15 33.24 -23.61 8.05
N LEU A 16 32.28 -24.11 8.82
CA LEU A 16 30.89 -23.93 8.50
C LEU A 16 30.76 -22.43 8.32
N PHE A 17 30.62 -22.00 7.07
CA PHE A 17 30.20 -20.66 6.74
C PHE A 17 28.84 -20.46 7.42
N ILE A 18 28.86 -20.03 8.68
CA ILE A 18 27.72 -19.43 9.34
C ILE A 18 27.58 -18.08 8.63
N TYR A 19 27.02 -18.10 7.43
CA TYR A 19 26.42 -16.90 6.90
C TYR A 19 25.43 -16.44 7.98
N PRO A 20 25.46 -15.17 8.40
CA PRO A 20 24.42 -14.60 9.25
C PRO A 20 23.10 -14.48 8.44
N SER A 21 22.64 -15.58 7.84
CA SER A 21 21.46 -15.69 7.01
C SER A 21 20.23 -15.93 7.89
N LEU A 22 19.98 -15.00 8.82
CA LEU A 22 18.72 -14.93 9.58
C LEU A 22 17.89 -13.68 9.26
N VAL A 23 18.33 -12.86 8.32
CA VAL A 23 17.51 -11.76 7.81
C VAL A 23 16.54 -12.33 6.80
N LEU A 24 15.25 -12.30 7.11
CA LEU A 24 14.18 -12.60 6.15
C LEU A 24 14.17 -11.56 5.03
N ALA A 25 13.37 -11.80 3.99
CA ALA A 25 13.10 -10.78 2.99
C ALA A 25 12.82 -9.42 3.65
N ASP A 26 13.35 -8.34 3.06
CA ASP A 26 13.17 -6.99 3.59
C ASP A 26 11.71 -6.55 3.48
N GLU A 27 10.93 -6.83 4.53
CA GLU A 27 9.49 -6.57 4.54
C GLU A 27 9.16 -5.08 4.43
N ASP A 28 10.07 -4.20 4.84
CA ASP A 28 9.90 -2.74 4.66
C ASP A 28 9.89 -2.37 3.19
N THR A 29 10.73 -2.99 2.39
CA THR A 29 10.75 -2.79 0.94
C THR A 29 9.44 -3.26 0.31
N GLY A 30 8.99 -4.48 0.61
CA GLY A 30 7.73 -5.01 0.07
C GLY A 30 6.49 -4.17 0.41
N ARG A 31 6.32 -3.80 1.69
CA ARG A 31 5.21 -2.94 2.12
C ARG A 31 5.26 -1.54 1.49
N ARG A 32 6.45 -0.95 1.45
CA ARG A 32 6.65 0.37 0.83
C ARG A 32 6.27 0.36 -0.64
N LEU A 33 6.67 -0.67 -1.41
CA LEU A 33 6.32 -0.78 -2.82
C LEU A 33 4.80 -0.74 -3.01
N TRP A 34 4.04 -1.50 -2.21
CA TRP A 34 2.57 -1.46 -2.27
C TRP A 34 1.97 -0.12 -1.86
N HIS A 35 2.48 0.50 -0.79
CA HIS A 35 2.04 1.84 -0.39
C HIS A 35 2.29 2.90 -1.47
N ASN A 36 3.43 2.84 -2.16
CA ASN A 36 3.77 3.77 -3.24
C ASN A 36 2.84 3.58 -4.45
N VAL A 37 2.61 2.33 -4.88
CA VAL A 37 1.67 2.01 -5.97
C VAL A 37 0.27 2.50 -5.63
N GLN A 38 -0.21 2.25 -4.41
CA GLN A 38 -1.54 2.67 -3.99
C GLN A 38 -1.70 4.20 -3.98
N ARG A 39 -0.69 4.94 -3.50
CA ARG A 39 -0.69 6.40 -3.55
C ARG A 39 -0.69 6.92 -4.98
N ASN A 40 0.19 6.40 -5.84
CA ASN A 40 0.28 6.82 -7.24
C ASN A 40 -1.05 6.61 -7.97
N LEU A 41 -1.73 5.48 -7.71
CA LEU A 41 -3.05 5.22 -8.28
C LEU A 41 -4.12 6.19 -7.79
N GLN A 42 -4.12 6.54 -6.50
CA GLN A 42 -5.04 7.55 -5.96
C GLN A 42 -4.80 8.92 -6.59
N ASP A 43 -3.55 9.32 -6.78
CA ASP A 43 -3.19 10.61 -7.38
C ASP A 43 -3.59 10.68 -8.87
N GLN A 44 -3.33 9.61 -9.63
CA GLN A 44 -3.76 9.50 -11.03
C GLN A 44 -5.28 9.45 -11.17
N GLU A 45 -5.98 8.73 -10.29
CA GLU A 45 -7.44 8.67 -10.31
C GLU A 45 -8.08 10.03 -10.02
N LYS A 46 -7.56 10.78 -9.04
CA LYS A 46 -8.02 12.15 -8.74
C LYS A 46 -7.87 13.09 -9.93
N ALA A 47 -6.86 12.90 -10.79
CA ALA A 47 -6.65 13.71 -11.98
C ALA A 47 -7.68 13.43 -13.10
N LEU A 48 -8.32 12.26 -13.11
CA LEU A 48 -9.29 11.85 -14.15
C LEU A 48 -10.70 12.39 -13.90
N VAL A 49 -11.06 12.70 -12.66
CA VAL A 49 -12.39 13.20 -12.29
C VAL A 49 -12.25 14.57 -11.63
N THR A 50 -12.52 15.62 -12.39
CA THR A 50 -12.71 16.97 -11.85
C THR A 50 -14.14 17.10 -11.34
N ASP A 51 -14.32 17.09 -10.02
CA ASP A 51 -15.58 17.53 -9.42
C ASP A 51 -15.67 19.06 -9.55
N GLU A 52 -16.71 19.53 -10.24
CA GLU A 52 -17.10 20.94 -10.25
C GLU A 52 -17.62 21.32 -8.85
N THR A 53 -16.79 21.96 -8.04
CA THR A 53 -17.25 22.60 -6.80
C THR A 53 -17.72 24.02 -7.07
N VAL A 54 -18.97 24.32 -6.72
CA VAL A 54 -19.48 25.70 -6.66
C VAL A 54 -19.98 26.00 -5.25
N ASN A 55 -19.57 27.15 -4.73
CA ASN A 55 -19.88 27.65 -3.39
C ASN A 55 -20.36 29.11 -3.53
N LYS A 56 -21.51 29.48 -2.94
CA LYS A 56 -21.74 30.74 -2.19
C LYS A 56 -23.20 30.88 -1.69
N LYS A 57 -23.35 31.68 -0.61
CA LYS A 57 -24.54 31.92 0.24
C LYS A 57 -25.71 32.62 -0.48
N THR A 58 -26.94 32.40 0.01
CA THR A 58 -28.17 33.03 -0.54
C THR A 58 -29.33 33.17 0.47
N ASP A 59 -30.24 34.12 0.18
CA ASP A 59 -31.35 34.64 0.99
C ASP A 59 -32.69 33.88 0.77
N HIS A 60 -33.61 33.87 1.74
CA HIS A 60 -34.67 32.84 1.95
C HIS A 60 -35.61 32.49 0.78
N LEU A 61 -35.91 33.41 -0.14
CA LEU A 61 -36.80 33.20 -1.29
C LEU A 61 -36.16 33.68 -2.60
N SER A 62 -34.86 33.41 -2.72
CA SER A 62 -34.13 33.69 -3.95
C SER A 62 -33.13 32.59 -4.27
N ILE A 63 -32.96 32.31 -5.55
CA ILE A 63 -31.89 31.45 -6.06
C ILE A 63 -30.94 32.29 -6.90
N VAL A 64 -29.63 32.11 -6.68
CA VAL A 64 -28.62 32.75 -7.52
C VAL A 64 -28.14 31.74 -8.54
N LEU A 65 -28.40 32.01 -9.82
CA LEU A 65 -27.94 31.19 -10.94
C LEU A 65 -27.01 32.04 -11.80
N ASN A 66 -25.78 31.56 -12.01
CA ASN A 66 -24.76 32.26 -12.82
C ASN A 66 -24.54 33.74 -12.42
N GLY A 67 -24.67 34.05 -11.13
CA GLY A 67 -24.49 35.41 -10.58
C GLY A 67 -25.73 36.32 -10.65
N GLN A 68 -26.87 35.83 -11.16
CA GLN A 68 -28.14 36.56 -11.17
C GLN A 68 -29.09 36.02 -10.10
N THR A 69 -29.73 36.92 -9.35
CA THR A 69 -30.70 36.59 -8.30
C THR A 69 -32.11 36.54 -8.88
N PHE A 70 -32.77 35.39 -8.76
CA PHE A 70 -34.16 35.20 -9.14
C PHE A 70 -35.03 35.15 -7.88
N SER A 71 -36.08 35.97 -7.83
CA SER A 71 -37.10 35.90 -6.76
C SER A 71 -38.02 34.71 -7.03
N ILE A 72 -38.38 33.98 -5.98
CA ILE A 72 -39.21 32.77 -6.08
C ILE A 72 -40.51 33.02 -5.32
N GLU A 73 -41.64 32.84 -5.99
CA GLU A 73 -42.94 32.91 -5.33
C GLU A 73 -43.21 31.66 -4.50
N ASN A 74 -43.96 31.80 -3.40
CA ASN A 74 -44.27 30.69 -2.50
C ASN A 74 -45.46 29.85 -3.02
N ASN A 75 -45.30 29.25 -4.19
CA ASN A 75 -46.28 28.32 -4.79
C ASN A 75 -45.59 27.01 -5.22
N VAL A 76 -46.40 25.97 -5.47
CA VAL A 76 -45.88 24.62 -5.73
C VAL A 76 -45.03 24.54 -7.01
N ASN A 77 -45.35 25.32 -8.05
CA ASN A 77 -44.61 25.26 -9.30
C ASN A 77 -43.25 25.95 -9.15
N ASP A 78 -43.23 27.16 -8.59
CA ASP A 78 -42.02 27.97 -8.50
C ASP A 78 -41.03 27.40 -7.47
N ILE A 79 -41.52 26.94 -6.32
CA ILE A 79 -40.68 26.25 -5.32
C ILE A 79 -40.18 24.91 -5.88
N GLY A 80 -41.01 24.17 -6.63
CA GLY A 80 -40.60 22.93 -7.29
C GLY A 80 -39.51 23.16 -8.33
N GLN A 81 -39.67 24.17 -9.18
CA GLN A 81 -38.67 24.55 -10.18
C GLN A 81 -37.39 25.03 -9.52
N ALA A 82 -37.47 25.86 -8.48
CA ALA A 82 -36.31 26.31 -7.71
C ALA A 82 -35.57 25.14 -7.05
N LEU A 83 -36.29 24.17 -6.48
CA LEU A 83 -35.72 22.96 -5.91
C LEU A 83 -34.98 22.14 -6.99
N TYR A 84 -35.60 21.93 -8.15
CA TYR A 84 -34.98 21.20 -9.26
C TYR A 84 -33.72 21.91 -9.80
N LEU A 85 -33.76 23.23 -9.93
CA LEU A 85 -32.61 24.04 -10.33
C LEU A 85 -31.50 23.99 -9.28
N ALA A 86 -31.82 24.12 -7.99
CA ALA A 86 -30.87 24.00 -6.90
C ALA A 86 -30.15 22.64 -6.92
N ILE A 87 -30.87 21.55 -7.21
CA ILE A 87 -30.28 20.22 -7.41
C ILE A 87 -29.30 20.22 -8.59
N ASN A 88 -29.71 20.73 -9.75
CA ASN A 88 -28.87 20.73 -10.95
C ASN A 88 -27.60 21.57 -10.80
N HIS A 89 -27.68 22.65 -10.02
CA HIS A 89 -26.53 23.51 -9.71
C HIS A 89 -25.77 23.08 -8.44
N GLN A 90 -26.11 21.92 -7.86
CA GLN A 90 -25.47 21.35 -6.66
C GLN A 90 -25.47 22.31 -5.46
N GLN A 91 -26.49 23.15 -5.34
CA GLN A 91 -26.65 24.15 -4.28
C GLN A 91 -27.25 23.49 -3.02
N VAL A 92 -26.45 22.70 -2.30
CA VAL A 92 -26.91 21.85 -1.18
C VAL A 92 -27.80 22.60 -0.18
N LYS A 93 -27.40 23.81 0.23
CA LYS A 93 -28.18 24.62 1.18
C LYS A 93 -29.53 25.07 0.61
N ASP A 94 -29.58 25.39 -0.67
CA ASP A 94 -30.82 25.76 -1.35
C ASP A 94 -31.72 24.53 -1.55
N VAL A 95 -31.14 23.35 -1.81
CA VAL A 95 -31.88 22.09 -1.83
C VAL A 95 -32.51 21.80 -0.47
N GLU A 96 -31.75 21.90 0.63
CA GLU A 96 -32.29 21.73 1.99
C GLU A 96 -33.45 22.69 2.29
N ARG A 97 -33.24 23.97 1.96
CA ARG A 97 -34.24 25.03 2.19
C ARG A 97 -35.51 24.84 1.36
N PHE A 98 -35.37 24.70 0.04
CA PHE A 98 -36.54 24.56 -0.84
C PHE A 98 -37.27 23.24 -0.60
N LEU A 99 -36.56 22.15 -0.29
CA LEU A 99 -37.18 20.88 0.08
C LEU A 99 -38.07 21.03 1.32
N LEU A 100 -37.61 21.77 2.33
CA LEU A 100 -38.36 21.99 3.57
C LEU A 100 -39.68 22.75 3.33
N ILE A 101 -39.68 23.69 2.39
CA ILE A 101 -40.86 24.46 1.97
C ILE A 101 -41.75 23.58 1.08
N TYR A 102 -41.17 22.95 0.05
CA TYR A 102 -41.88 22.22 -1.00
C TYR A 102 -42.76 21.10 -0.44
N GLN A 103 -42.23 20.32 0.52
CA GLN A 103 -42.96 19.20 1.12
C GLN A 103 -44.20 19.63 1.93
N LYS A 104 -44.31 20.90 2.32
CA LYS A 104 -45.48 21.45 3.04
C LYS A 104 -46.58 21.92 2.08
N LEU A 105 -46.28 22.07 0.80
CA LEU A 105 -47.24 22.55 -0.19
C LEU A 105 -48.19 21.42 -0.60
N PRO A 106 -49.49 21.69 -0.73
CA PRO A 106 -50.45 20.68 -1.19
C PRO A 106 -50.16 20.29 -2.64
N ARG A 107 -50.32 19.00 -2.97
CA ARG A 107 -50.09 18.42 -4.30
C ARG A 107 -48.64 18.54 -4.82
N HIS A 108 -47.65 18.68 -3.94
CA HIS A 108 -46.24 18.62 -4.34
C HIS A 108 -45.88 17.25 -4.94
N ASP A 109 -44.91 17.23 -5.84
CA ASP A 109 -44.41 16.01 -6.47
C ASP A 109 -43.54 15.20 -5.50
N ILE A 110 -44.01 14.02 -5.13
CA ILE A 110 -43.33 13.08 -4.24
C ILE A 110 -42.00 12.60 -4.87
N GLN A 111 -41.91 12.51 -6.20
CA GLN A 111 -40.68 12.11 -6.88
C GLN A 111 -39.61 13.19 -6.81
N LEU A 112 -39.99 14.46 -6.97
CA LEU A 112 -39.06 15.57 -6.77
C LEU A 112 -38.54 15.65 -5.33
N VAL A 113 -39.39 15.38 -4.32
CA VAL A 113 -38.95 15.26 -2.91
C VAL A 113 -37.93 14.13 -2.75
N ARG A 114 -38.20 12.95 -3.33
CA ARG A 114 -37.29 11.80 -3.26
C ARG A 114 -35.97 12.07 -3.99
N PHE A 115 -36.02 12.73 -5.14
CA PHE A 115 -34.86 13.15 -5.91
C PHE A 115 -34.00 14.16 -5.13
N ALA A 116 -34.62 15.14 -4.47
CA ALA A 116 -33.93 16.07 -3.58
C ALA A 116 -33.24 15.34 -2.42
N ARG A 117 -33.93 14.40 -1.75
CA ARG A 117 -33.36 13.59 -0.66
C ARG A 117 -32.19 12.74 -1.12
N ALA A 118 -32.26 12.15 -2.32
CA ALA A 118 -31.15 11.39 -2.91
C ALA A 118 -29.89 12.25 -3.09
N ASN A 119 -30.06 13.47 -3.61
CA ASN A 119 -28.96 14.42 -3.81
C ASN A 119 -28.36 14.91 -2.48
N LEU A 120 -29.20 15.15 -1.47
CA LEU A 120 -28.74 15.51 -0.11
C LEU A 120 -27.98 14.36 0.55
N ALA A 121 -28.50 13.13 0.48
CA ALA A 121 -27.81 11.96 1.02
C ALA A 121 -26.43 11.78 0.37
N ARG A 122 -26.35 11.92 -0.96
CA ARG A 122 -25.09 11.87 -1.70
C ARG A 122 -24.12 12.96 -1.26
N SER A 123 -24.55 14.22 -1.13
CA SER A 123 -23.69 15.33 -0.71
C SER A 123 -23.19 15.21 0.73
N GLN A 124 -23.93 14.52 1.59
CA GLN A 124 -23.56 14.19 2.96
C GLN A 124 -22.63 12.96 3.05
N GLY A 125 -22.43 12.25 1.93
CA GLY A 125 -21.65 11.01 1.86
C GLY A 125 -22.43 9.76 2.30
N ASP A 126 -23.74 9.86 2.56
CA ASP A 126 -24.61 8.71 2.75
C ASP A 126 -25.01 8.11 1.40
N LEU A 127 -24.03 7.46 0.76
CA LEU A 127 -24.20 6.87 -0.55
C LEU A 127 -25.20 5.70 -0.54
N ALA A 128 -25.40 5.05 0.61
CA ALA A 128 -26.38 3.98 0.75
C ALA A 128 -27.81 4.53 0.69
N ALA A 129 -28.11 5.60 1.42
CA ALA A 129 -29.42 6.25 1.34
C ALA A 129 -29.66 6.90 -0.04
N ALA A 130 -28.62 7.50 -0.64
CA ALA A 130 -28.71 8.06 -1.99
C ALA A 130 -29.09 6.98 -3.03
N GLU A 131 -28.40 5.84 -2.99
CA GLU A 131 -28.69 4.68 -3.84
C GLU A 131 -30.14 4.20 -3.68
N GLN A 132 -30.60 4.00 -2.45
CA GLN A 132 -31.97 3.56 -2.17
C GLN A 132 -33.02 4.54 -2.72
N HIS A 133 -32.80 5.85 -2.54
CA HIS A 133 -33.71 6.85 -3.06
C HIS A 133 -33.75 6.84 -4.60
N TYR A 134 -32.60 6.82 -5.28
CA TYR A 134 -32.57 6.76 -6.74
C TYR A 134 -33.15 5.47 -7.31
N GLN A 135 -32.86 4.32 -6.72
CA GLN A 135 -33.46 3.04 -7.13
C GLN A 135 -34.99 3.08 -7.01
N ALA A 136 -35.53 3.65 -5.92
CA ALA A 136 -36.97 3.77 -5.74
C ALA A 136 -37.63 4.76 -6.72
N ILE A 137 -36.92 5.80 -7.15
CA ILE A 137 -37.39 6.68 -8.24
C ILE A 137 -37.49 5.89 -9.54
N LEU A 138 -36.43 5.15 -9.90
CA LEU A 138 -36.36 4.39 -11.15
C LEU A 138 -37.29 3.18 -11.19
N GLN A 139 -37.71 2.64 -10.03
CA GLN A 139 -38.78 1.64 -9.96
C GLN A 139 -40.14 2.18 -10.43
N GLN A 140 -40.42 3.47 -10.19
CA GLN A 140 -41.68 4.10 -10.62
C GLN A 140 -41.55 4.78 -11.98
N GLN A 141 -40.38 5.33 -12.29
CA GLN A 141 -40.09 6.04 -13.53
C GLN A 141 -38.81 5.48 -14.17
N PRO A 142 -38.88 4.29 -14.81
CA PRO A 142 -37.71 3.63 -15.38
C PRO A 142 -37.00 4.46 -16.46
N ASP A 143 -37.68 5.41 -17.09
CA ASP A 143 -37.12 6.25 -18.16
C ASP A 143 -36.58 7.60 -17.65
N PHE A 144 -36.53 7.82 -16.33
CA PHE A 144 -36.03 9.07 -15.79
C PHE A 144 -34.49 9.16 -15.85
N THR A 145 -33.99 9.57 -17.02
CA THR A 145 -32.56 9.63 -17.36
C THR A 145 -31.71 10.40 -16.33
N ARG A 146 -32.24 11.49 -15.75
CA ARG A 146 -31.51 12.27 -14.74
C ARG A 146 -31.23 11.43 -13.47
N ALA A 147 -32.21 10.65 -13.00
CA ALA A 147 -32.02 9.76 -11.87
C ALA A 147 -31.07 8.59 -12.20
N LYS A 148 -31.10 8.06 -13.44
CA LYS A 148 -30.12 7.04 -13.88
C LYS A 148 -28.69 7.58 -13.82
N LEU A 149 -28.47 8.81 -14.31
CA LEU A 149 -27.15 9.46 -14.28
C LEU A 149 -26.63 9.63 -12.87
N GLU A 150 -27.46 10.13 -11.95
CA GLU A 150 -27.03 10.31 -10.56
C GLU A 150 -26.86 8.97 -9.83
N LEU A 151 -27.67 7.94 -10.11
CA LEU A 151 -27.45 6.60 -9.58
C LEU A 151 -26.12 6.01 -10.06
N ALA A 152 -25.78 6.18 -11.34
CA ALA A 152 -24.50 5.73 -11.88
C ALA A 152 -23.31 6.42 -11.19
N ARG A 153 -23.46 7.72 -10.89
CA ARG A 153 -22.48 8.48 -10.10
C ARG A 153 -22.38 7.98 -8.66
N VAL A 154 -23.50 7.70 -7.99
CA VAL A 154 -23.50 7.09 -6.64
C VAL A 154 -22.81 5.73 -6.65
N TYR A 155 -23.09 4.87 -7.63
CA TYR A 155 -22.39 3.60 -7.79
C TYR A 155 -20.87 3.79 -7.95
N TYR A 156 -20.44 4.76 -8.77
CA TYR A 156 -19.03 5.08 -8.94
C TYR A 156 -18.37 5.57 -7.65
N GLU A 157 -19.00 6.52 -6.95
CA GLU A 157 -18.52 7.10 -5.68
C GLU A 157 -18.43 6.04 -4.57
N ASN A 158 -19.35 5.07 -4.59
CA ASN A 158 -19.39 3.97 -3.63
C ASN A 158 -18.58 2.74 -4.08
N GLN A 159 -17.75 2.86 -5.13
CA GLN A 159 -16.88 1.79 -5.63
C GLN A 159 -17.61 0.56 -6.22
N LYS A 160 -18.91 0.68 -6.55
CA LYS A 160 -19.70 -0.30 -7.31
C LYS A 160 -19.44 -0.14 -8.81
N ASN A 161 -18.19 -0.40 -9.20
CA ASN A 161 -17.66 -0.07 -10.53
C ASN A 161 -18.39 -0.78 -11.67
N ARG A 162 -18.84 -2.03 -11.47
CA ARG A 162 -19.56 -2.79 -12.49
C ARG A 162 -20.93 -2.18 -12.75
N GLU A 163 -21.69 -1.92 -11.71
CA GLU A 163 -23.03 -1.32 -11.77
C GLU A 163 -22.98 0.08 -12.38
N ALA A 164 -22.00 0.90 -11.96
CA ALA A 164 -21.77 2.21 -12.56
C ALA A 164 -21.51 2.11 -14.07
N SER A 165 -20.60 1.22 -14.49
CA SER A 165 -20.26 1.03 -15.90
C SER A 165 -21.47 0.57 -16.73
N LEU A 166 -22.24 -0.41 -16.23
CA LEU A 166 -23.44 -0.91 -16.89
C LEU A 166 -24.47 0.21 -17.10
N LEU A 167 -24.75 0.99 -16.05
CA LEU A 167 -25.75 2.05 -16.11
C LEU A 167 -25.29 3.21 -17.02
N PHE A 168 -24.01 3.57 -16.99
CA PHE A 168 -23.44 4.56 -17.92
C PHE A 168 -23.53 4.12 -19.39
N ASN A 169 -23.29 2.83 -19.67
CA ASN A 169 -23.45 2.26 -21.01
C ASN A 169 -24.91 2.27 -21.47
N GLU A 170 -25.84 1.91 -20.59
CA GLU A 170 -27.28 1.96 -20.87
C GLU A 170 -27.73 3.39 -21.27
N ILE A 171 -27.33 4.39 -20.47
CA ILE A 171 -27.67 5.80 -20.73
C ILE A 171 -27.09 6.27 -22.06
N SER A 172 -25.85 5.87 -22.36
CA SER A 172 -25.16 6.23 -23.60
C SER A 172 -25.77 5.56 -24.83
N ALA A 173 -26.26 4.32 -24.73
CA ALA A 173 -26.97 3.65 -25.80
C ALA A 173 -28.32 4.34 -26.08
N ALA A 174 -29.13 4.56 -25.04
CA ALA A 174 -30.42 5.23 -25.17
C ALA A 174 -30.32 6.68 -25.71
N GLY A 175 -29.21 7.37 -25.46
CA GLY A 175 -28.95 8.71 -25.99
C GLY A 175 -28.58 8.76 -27.48
N ARG A 176 -28.23 7.62 -28.09
CA ARG A 176 -27.93 7.52 -29.54
C ARG A 176 -29.19 7.26 -30.37
N ASP A 177 -30.13 6.51 -29.82
CA ASP A 177 -31.30 6.01 -30.54
C ASP A 177 -32.53 6.94 -30.46
N ASN A 178 -32.54 7.90 -29.54
CA ASN A 178 -33.66 8.84 -29.33
C ASN A 178 -33.50 10.18 -30.06
N GLU A 179 -34.62 10.82 -30.45
CA GLU A 179 -34.67 12.19 -30.99
C GLU A 179 -34.08 13.25 -30.01
N ASN A 180 -34.10 12.95 -28.70
CA ASN A 180 -33.50 13.76 -27.65
C ASN A 180 -32.07 13.31 -27.34
N LYS A 181 -31.11 13.73 -28.17
CA LYS A 181 -29.69 13.51 -27.93
C LYS A 181 -29.24 14.10 -26.58
N LEU A 182 -28.48 13.33 -25.82
CA LEU A 182 -27.87 13.82 -24.58
C LEU A 182 -26.98 15.04 -24.87
N PRO A 183 -26.97 16.08 -24.02
CA PRO A 183 -26.08 17.22 -24.19
C PRO A 183 -24.60 16.78 -24.26
N PRO A 184 -23.75 17.40 -25.09
CA PRO A 184 -22.35 17.02 -25.23
C PRO A 184 -21.57 16.98 -23.90
N ALA A 185 -21.89 17.90 -22.98
CA ALA A 185 -21.28 17.93 -21.64
C ALA A 185 -21.60 16.68 -20.81
N VAL A 186 -22.83 16.17 -20.92
CA VAL A 186 -23.25 14.94 -20.22
C VAL A 186 -22.51 13.74 -20.80
N ILE A 187 -22.42 13.64 -22.13
CA ILE A 187 -21.66 12.57 -22.81
C ILE A 187 -20.20 12.58 -22.36
N LYS A 188 -19.56 13.76 -22.33
CA LYS A 188 -18.19 13.90 -21.85
C LYS A 188 -18.02 13.42 -20.41
N ASN A 189 -18.93 13.79 -19.51
CA ASN A 189 -18.88 13.34 -18.12
C ASN A 189 -19.04 11.82 -17.99
N ILE A 190 -19.95 11.20 -18.76
CA ILE A 190 -20.09 9.75 -18.81
C ILE A 190 -18.77 9.11 -19.25
N THR A 191 -18.15 9.61 -20.33
CA THR A 191 -16.86 9.11 -20.82
C THR A 191 -15.78 9.19 -19.75
N ASN A 192 -15.66 10.33 -19.03
CA ASN A 192 -14.68 10.49 -17.95
C ASN A 192 -14.88 9.46 -16.83
N TYR A 193 -16.13 9.21 -16.40
CA TYR A 193 -16.41 8.18 -15.40
C TYR A 193 -16.07 6.77 -15.91
N GLN A 194 -16.37 6.46 -17.16
CA GLN A 194 -16.03 5.18 -17.76
C GLN A 194 -14.51 4.98 -17.87
N GLU A 195 -13.76 6.02 -18.24
CA GLU A 195 -12.30 6.01 -18.24
C GLU A 195 -11.73 5.79 -16.83
N ALA A 196 -12.29 6.45 -15.81
CA ALA A 196 -11.88 6.24 -14.42
C ALA A 196 -12.21 4.82 -13.91
N ILE A 197 -13.37 4.26 -14.26
CA ILE A 197 -13.74 2.87 -13.94
C ILE A 197 -12.78 1.89 -14.64
N ASN A 198 -12.50 2.10 -15.92
CA ASN A 198 -11.53 1.31 -16.66
C ASN A 198 -10.14 1.44 -16.03
N PHE A 199 -9.78 2.63 -15.56
CA PHE A 199 -8.53 2.88 -14.87
C PHE A 199 -8.39 2.05 -13.59
N ARG A 200 -9.44 2.01 -12.75
CA ARG A 200 -9.50 1.22 -11.50
C ARG A 200 -9.36 -0.29 -11.75
N ASN A 201 -10.00 -0.76 -12.81
CA ASN A 201 -10.09 -2.18 -13.16
C ASN A 201 -8.91 -2.67 -14.02
N ALA A 202 -8.08 -1.78 -14.57
CA ALA A 202 -6.95 -2.14 -15.42
C ALA A 202 -5.87 -2.94 -14.66
N TRP A 203 -5.00 -3.59 -15.42
CA TRP A 203 -3.72 -4.03 -14.85
C TRP A 203 -2.94 -2.79 -14.45
N ARG A 204 -2.44 -2.79 -13.21
CA ARG A 204 -1.65 -1.69 -12.67
C ARG A 204 -0.37 -2.21 -12.10
N GLY A 205 0.69 -1.46 -12.21
CA GLY A 205 1.96 -1.90 -11.68
C GLY A 205 3.02 -0.83 -11.74
N SER A 206 4.19 -1.23 -11.28
CA SER A 206 5.40 -0.46 -11.45
C SER A 206 6.54 -1.41 -11.79
N PHE A 207 7.56 -0.90 -12.44
CA PHE A 207 8.87 -1.52 -12.43
C PHE A 207 9.92 -0.46 -12.21
N SER A 208 10.98 -0.83 -11.50
CA SER A 208 12.18 -0.01 -11.39
C SER A 208 13.44 -0.86 -11.54
N VAL A 209 14.46 -0.25 -12.13
CA VAL A 209 15.79 -0.87 -12.26
C VAL A 209 16.85 0.22 -12.15
N GLY A 210 17.98 -0.13 -11.57
CA GLY A 210 19.12 0.77 -11.54
C GLY A 210 20.29 0.23 -10.75
N TYR A 211 21.15 1.14 -10.32
CA TYR A 211 22.42 0.82 -9.68
C TYR A 211 22.30 0.89 -8.17
N ILE A 212 22.99 -0.02 -7.47
CA ILE A 212 23.14 -0.01 -6.01
C ILE A 212 24.61 -0.02 -5.62
N PHE A 213 24.94 0.76 -4.59
CA PHE A 213 26.15 0.61 -3.80
C PHE A 213 25.76 0.18 -2.39
N ASN A 214 26.43 -0.84 -1.85
CA ASN A 214 26.20 -1.39 -0.51
C ASN A 214 27.56 -1.61 0.16
N ASP A 215 27.76 -1.08 1.36
CA ASP A 215 29.05 -1.18 2.05
C ASP A 215 29.22 -2.42 2.94
N ASN A 216 28.15 -3.21 3.13
CA ASN A 216 28.17 -4.39 3.98
C ASN A 216 27.13 -5.42 3.52
N THR A 217 27.36 -6.06 2.37
CA THR A 217 26.45 -7.04 1.78
C THR A 217 26.27 -8.29 2.64
N ASN A 218 27.34 -8.75 3.28
CA ASN A 218 27.36 -9.94 4.14
C ASN A 218 26.92 -9.68 5.58
N MET A 219 26.49 -8.45 5.91
CA MET A 219 26.03 -8.05 7.26
C MET A 219 27.04 -8.38 8.36
N SER A 220 28.32 -8.17 8.08
CA SER A 220 29.40 -8.44 9.01
C SER A 220 29.47 -7.42 10.16
N PRO A 221 29.91 -7.83 11.35
CA PRO A 221 30.28 -6.92 12.43
C PRO A 221 31.50 -6.06 12.15
N ASP A 222 32.29 -6.39 11.12
CA ASP A 222 33.50 -5.66 10.72
C ASP A 222 34.50 -5.50 11.87
N LYS A 223 34.67 -6.57 12.65
CA LYS A 223 35.54 -6.61 13.83
C LYS A 223 36.85 -7.32 13.52
N PRO A 224 37.98 -6.85 14.09
CA PRO A 224 39.23 -7.58 13.99
C PRO A 224 39.10 -8.95 14.67
N PRO A 225 39.95 -9.91 14.27
CA PRO A 225 40.04 -11.20 14.94
C PRO A 225 40.25 -11.05 16.46
N VAL A 226 39.63 -11.94 17.24
CA VAL A 226 39.72 -11.92 18.70
C VAL A 226 40.24 -13.26 19.20
N CYS A 227 41.27 -13.24 20.04
CA CYS A 227 41.76 -14.44 20.68
C CYS A 227 40.74 -14.97 21.70
N THR A 228 40.38 -16.24 21.59
CA THR A 228 39.41 -16.91 22.47
C THR A 228 40.07 -17.91 23.42
N LEU A 229 41.31 -18.31 23.14
CA LEU A 229 42.09 -19.21 23.99
C LEU A 229 43.56 -18.80 23.97
N TYR A 230 44.12 -18.57 25.15
CA TYR A 230 45.54 -18.27 25.36
C TYR A 230 46.27 -19.46 25.96
N ARG A 231 47.54 -19.66 25.59
CA ARG A 231 48.50 -20.51 26.31
C ARG A 231 48.93 -19.84 27.61
N GLU A 232 49.51 -20.61 28.52
CA GLU A 232 50.09 -20.10 29.77
C GLU A 232 51.18 -19.04 29.55
N ASN A 233 51.89 -19.08 28.41
CA ASN A 233 52.88 -18.08 28.02
C ASN A 233 52.28 -16.81 27.38
N GLY A 234 50.95 -16.69 27.29
CA GLY A 234 50.26 -15.55 26.70
C GLY A 234 50.09 -15.60 25.17
N GLU A 235 50.54 -16.67 24.50
CA GLU A 235 50.34 -16.83 23.06
C GLU A 235 48.89 -17.21 22.73
N CYS A 236 48.33 -16.61 21.67
CA CYS A 236 47.00 -16.99 21.20
C CYS A 236 47.02 -18.35 20.50
N VAL A 237 46.12 -19.25 20.92
CA VAL A 237 45.97 -20.61 20.37
C VAL A 237 44.80 -20.70 19.41
N VAL A 238 43.69 -20.06 19.77
CA VAL A 238 42.45 -20.09 18.99
C VAL A 238 41.96 -18.68 18.82
N GLU A 239 41.93 -18.25 17.58
CA GLU A 239 41.42 -16.94 17.18
C GLU A 239 40.08 -17.10 16.50
N ARG A 240 39.11 -16.29 16.93
CA ARG A 240 37.83 -16.16 16.25
C ARG A 240 37.97 -15.07 15.20
N ASN A 241 38.04 -15.51 13.94
CA ASN A 241 38.10 -14.64 12.78
C ASN A 241 36.76 -14.69 12.02
N LEU A 242 36.22 -13.53 11.67
CA LEU A 242 34.99 -13.40 10.88
C LEU A 242 35.29 -12.63 9.59
N PRO A 243 34.55 -12.89 8.50
CA PRO A 243 34.71 -12.11 7.28
C PRO A 243 34.47 -10.63 7.55
N MET A 244 35.36 -9.75 7.07
CA MET A 244 35.17 -8.30 7.10
C MET A 244 33.92 -7.88 6.30
N ALA A 245 33.43 -6.66 6.50
CA ALA A 245 32.32 -6.12 5.72
C ALA A 245 32.68 -6.08 4.23
N LYS A 246 31.82 -6.70 3.41
CA LYS A 246 31.98 -6.73 1.96
C LYS A 246 31.27 -5.52 1.35
N LYS A 247 32.06 -4.65 0.72
CA LYS A 247 31.55 -3.55 -0.10
C LYS A 247 31.31 -4.07 -1.51
N ALA A 248 30.13 -3.84 -2.05
CA ALA A 248 29.79 -4.25 -3.39
C ALA A 248 28.89 -3.23 -4.08
N ASN A 249 28.90 -3.31 -5.39
CA ASN A 249 28.00 -2.56 -6.24
C ASN A 249 27.31 -3.50 -7.23
N GLY A 250 26.15 -3.09 -7.72
CA GLY A 250 25.30 -4.01 -8.45
C GLY A 250 24.09 -3.36 -9.10
N ILE A 251 23.16 -4.22 -9.48
CA ILE A 251 21.86 -3.84 -10.03
C ILE A 251 20.82 -4.10 -8.95
N SER A 252 19.95 -3.12 -8.71
CA SER A 252 18.74 -3.28 -7.91
C SER A 252 17.53 -3.14 -8.81
N TYR A 253 16.52 -3.98 -8.58
CA TYR A 253 15.28 -3.98 -9.34
C TYR A 253 14.09 -4.27 -8.45
N ASP A 254 12.93 -3.75 -8.83
CA ASP A 254 11.64 -4.18 -8.31
C ASP A 254 10.57 -4.09 -9.39
N ALA A 255 9.54 -4.91 -9.24
CA ALA A 255 8.34 -4.83 -10.06
C ALA A 255 7.12 -5.22 -9.23
N THR A 256 6.00 -4.55 -9.50
CA THR A 256 4.70 -4.81 -8.88
C THR A 256 3.65 -4.96 -9.97
N LEU A 257 2.64 -5.79 -9.69
CA LEU A 257 1.52 -6.02 -10.59
C LEU A 257 0.26 -6.26 -9.77
N ARG A 258 -0.81 -5.53 -10.04
CA ARG A 258 -2.13 -5.74 -9.46
C ARG A 258 -3.22 -5.76 -10.53
N LYS A 259 -4.27 -6.50 -10.24
CA LYS A 259 -5.53 -6.52 -10.98
C LYS A 259 -6.67 -6.69 -9.99
N ILE A 260 -7.75 -5.95 -10.19
CA ILE A 260 -9.02 -6.20 -9.53
C ILE A 260 -10.05 -6.52 -10.61
N TYR A 261 -10.81 -7.58 -10.39
CA TYR A 261 -11.95 -7.98 -11.18
C TYR A 261 -13.22 -7.75 -10.35
N PRO A 262 -14.00 -6.69 -10.64
CA PRO A 262 -15.22 -6.42 -9.89
C PRO A 262 -16.28 -7.48 -10.19
N LEU A 263 -16.96 -7.95 -9.13
CA LEU A 263 -18.11 -8.84 -9.21
C LEU A 263 -19.40 -8.04 -9.12
N SER A 264 -20.22 -8.22 -8.09
CA SER A 264 -21.40 -7.39 -7.85
C SER A 264 -21.25 -6.59 -6.56
N GLY A 265 -21.81 -5.38 -6.55
CA GLY A 265 -21.73 -4.44 -5.47
C GLY A 265 -20.28 -4.07 -5.16
N HIS A 266 -19.90 -4.25 -3.90
CA HIS A 266 -18.56 -3.95 -3.40
C HIS A 266 -17.57 -5.10 -3.57
N HIS A 267 -18.02 -6.25 -4.08
CA HIS A 267 -17.25 -7.49 -4.05
C HIS A 267 -16.43 -7.66 -5.34
N GLY A 268 -15.28 -8.31 -5.22
CA GLY A 268 -14.39 -8.60 -6.34
C GLY A 268 -13.41 -9.71 -6.05
N VAL A 269 -12.63 -10.05 -7.08
CA VAL A 269 -11.45 -10.90 -6.96
C VAL A 269 -10.23 -10.07 -7.33
N PHE A 270 -9.14 -10.22 -6.59
CA PHE A 270 -7.90 -9.51 -6.88
C PHE A 270 -6.73 -10.46 -7.11
N LEU A 271 -5.73 -9.93 -7.80
CA LEU A 271 -4.38 -10.47 -7.88
C LEU A 271 -3.40 -9.34 -7.57
N ARG A 272 -2.40 -9.64 -6.75
CA ARG A 272 -1.23 -8.83 -6.45
C ARG A 272 0.01 -9.70 -6.57
N SER A 273 1.04 -9.19 -7.21
CA SER A 273 2.33 -9.84 -7.34
C SER A 273 3.42 -8.79 -7.22
N MET A 274 4.54 -9.16 -6.61
CA MET A 274 5.72 -8.31 -6.58
C MET A 274 6.98 -9.15 -6.61
N THR A 275 8.03 -8.58 -7.17
CA THR A 275 9.39 -9.09 -7.07
C THR A 275 10.34 -7.94 -6.79
N TYR A 276 11.34 -8.18 -5.96
CA TYR A 276 12.40 -7.20 -5.73
C TYR A 276 13.69 -7.91 -5.36
N GLY A 277 14.81 -7.34 -5.77
CA GLY A 277 16.09 -7.98 -5.57
C GLY A 277 17.27 -7.11 -5.91
N GLU A 278 18.43 -7.63 -5.56
CA GLU A 278 19.74 -7.01 -5.74
C GLU A 278 20.71 -8.06 -6.26
N SER A 279 21.46 -7.70 -7.29
CA SER A 279 22.50 -8.55 -7.88
C SER A 279 23.83 -7.80 -7.89
N TYR A 280 24.82 -8.35 -7.20
CA TYR A 280 26.11 -7.72 -6.97
C TYR A 280 27.17 -8.24 -7.94
N ARG A 281 27.97 -7.32 -8.50
CA ARG A 281 29.06 -7.66 -9.41
C ARG A 281 30.20 -8.31 -8.61
N HIS A 282 30.72 -9.43 -9.10
CA HIS A 282 31.80 -10.21 -8.45
C HIS A 282 31.48 -10.72 -7.02
N HIS A 283 30.21 -10.62 -6.57
CA HIS A 283 29.73 -11.05 -5.26
C HIS A 283 28.38 -11.76 -5.38
N SER A 284 28.28 -12.70 -6.32
CA SER A 284 27.02 -13.38 -6.64
C SER A 284 26.42 -14.18 -5.49
N GLU A 285 27.24 -14.56 -4.51
CA GLU A 285 26.82 -15.23 -3.27
C GLU A 285 25.92 -14.35 -2.38
N GLU A 286 26.02 -13.03 -2.54
CA GLU A 286 25.24 -12.04 -1.80
C GLU A 286 24.01 -11.55 -2.59
N ASN A 287 23.77 -12.08 -3.79
CA ASN A 287 22.57 -11.77 -4.57
C ASN A 287 21.33 -12.18 -3.79
N GLU A 288 20.31 -11.33 -3.75
CA GLU A 288 19.03 -11.63 -3.12
C GLU A 288 17.87 -11.31 -4.06
N ASN A 289 16.85 -12.16 -4.06
CA ASN A 289 15.57 -11.87 -4.72
C ASN A 289 14.42 -12.44 -3.90
N THR A 290 13.38 -11.64 -3.72
CA THR A 290 12.11 -12.07 -3.14
C THR A 290 11.00 -11.85 -4.17
N THR A 291 10.20 -12.89 -4.40
CA THR A 291 9.02 -12.84 -5.26
C THR A 291 7.81 -13.33 -4.47
N SER A 292 6.69 -12.64 -4.57
CA SER A 292 5.45 -13.02 -3.89
C SER A 292 4.23 -12.82 -4.77
N ALA A 293 3.21 -13.65 -4.55
CA ALA A 293 1.90 -13.52 -5.18
C ALA A 293 0.80 -13.71 -4.12
N TYR A 294 -0.22 -12.86 -4.20
CA TYR A 294 -1.32 -12.75 -3.26
C TYR A 294 -2.61 -12.52 -4.07
N SER A 295 -3.56 -13.43 -3.97
CA SER A 295 -4.83 -13.33 -4.71
C SER A 295 -5.98 -13.85 -3.86
N GLY A 296 -7.19 -13.36 -4.12
CA GLY A 296 -8.35 -13.76 -3.36
C GLY A 296 -9.49 -12.78 -3.45
N TYR A 297 -10.24 -12.67 -2.36
CA TYR A 297 -11.43 -11.83 -2.24
C TYR A 297 -11.07 -10.37 -1.96
N SER A 298 -11.73 -9.45 -2.67
CA SER A 298 -11.67 -8.02 -2.40
C SER A 298 -13.05 -7.47 -2.07
N TYR A 299 -13.12 -6.56 -1.08
CA TYR A 299 -14.25 -5.70 -0.82
C TYR A 299 -13.82 -4.24 -0.86
N LYS A 300 -14.51 -3.41 -1.66
CA LYS A 300 -14.18 -2.00 -1.82
C LYS A 300 -15.45 -1.15 -1.74
N ALA A 301 -15.46 -0.20 -0.80
CA ALA A 301 -16.49 0.82 -0.63
C ALA A 301 -15.85 2.20 -0.50
N GLN A 302 -16.65 3.25 -0.28
CA GLN A 302 -16.14 4.62 -0.17
C GLN A 302 -15.05 4.78 0.91
N LYS A 303 -15.21 4.11 2.06
CA LYS A 303 -14.30 4.23 3.21
C LYS A 303 -13.49 2.97 3.51
N ASP A 304 -13.81 1.85 2.89
CA ASP A 304 -13.26 0.54 3.21
C ASP A 304 -12.58 -0.10 1.99
N ASP A 305 -11.39 -0.64 2.21
CA ASP A 305 -10.67 -1.50 1.26
C ASP A 305 -10.19 -2.73 2.02
N PHE A 306 -10.73 -3.90 1.67
CA PHE A 306 -10.43 -5.14 2.34
C PHE A 306 -9.99 -6.19 1.33
N LEU A 307 -8.88 -6.85 1.60
CA LEU A 307 -8.34 -7.94 0.80
C LEU A 307 -8.07 -9.14 1.70
N LEU A 308 -8.45 -10.33 1.24
CA LEU A 308 -8.18 -11.59 1.92
C LEU A 308 -7.86 -12.68 0.91
N GLY A 309 -6.82 -13.46 1.16
CA GLY A 309 -6.51 -14.59 0.31
C GLY A 309 -5.22 -15.33 0.63
N PRO A 310 -4.97 -16.44 -0.06
CA PRO A 310 -3.69 -17.14 0.01
C PRO A 310 -2.54 -16.28 -0.51
N VAL A 311 -1.37 -16.43 0.13
CA VAL A 311 -0.11 -15.81 -0.28
C VAL A 311 0.96 -16.90 -0.46
N VAL A 312 1.78 -16.74 -1.49
CA VAL A 312 2.99 -17.52 -1.70
C VAL A 312 4.19 -16.59 -1.86
N GLU A 313 5.33 -16.96 -1.27
CA GLU A 313 6.56 -16.18 -1.35
C GLU A 313 7.75 -17.12 -1.62
N PHE A 314 8.67 -16.67 -2.47
CA PHE A 314 9.91 -17.35 -2.76
C PHE A 314 11.06 -16.40 -2.50
N ASN A 315 12.04 -16.83 -1.71
CA ASN A 315 13.26 -16.07 -1.47
C ASN A 315 14.46 -16.86 -1.98
N TYR A 316 15.36 -16.15 -2.66
CA TYR A 316 16.60 -16.66 -3.22
C TYR A 316 17.76 -15.85 -2.64
N ILE A 317 18.83 -16.56 -2.26
CA ILE A 317 20.11 -15.96 -1.87
C ILE A 317 21.23 -16.69 -2.61
N GLY A 318 22.24 -15.97 -3.09
CA GLY A 318 23.35 -16.57 -3.81
C GLY A 318 22.94 -17.33 -5.07
N ASN A 319 21.88 -16.87 -5.76
CA ASN A 319 21.22 -17.54 -6.88
C ASN A 319 20.66 -18.95 -6.56
N ARG A 320 20.42 -19.26 -5.28
CA ARG A 320 19.82 -20.51 -4.81
C ARG A 320 18.56 -20.22 -4.02
N SER A 321 17.56 -21.10 -4.12
CA SER A 321 16.35 -20.97 -3.30
C SER A 321 16.72 -21.13 -1.83
N ARG A 322 16.38 -20.13 -1.02
CA ARG A 322 16.60 -20.14 0.44
C ARG A 322 15.41 -20.73 1.14
N TYR A 323 14.22 -20.22 0.83
CA TYR A 323 12.95 -20.72 1.34
C TYR A 323 11.81 -20.44 0.36
N ARG A 324 10.73 -21.19 0.56
CA ARG A 324 9.39 -20.87 0.06
C ARG A 324 8.43 -20.75 1.24
N THR A 325 7.40 -19.93 1.08
CA THR A 325 6.31 -19.86 2.04
C THR A 325 4.96 -19.99 1.35
N THR A 326 4.01 -20.51 2.11
CA THR A 326 2.59 -20.53 1.74
C THR A 326 1.80 -20.09 2.96
N GLY A 327 0.79 -19.27 2.77
CA GLY A 327 0.08 -18.67 3.89
C GLY A 327 -1.23 -18.02 3.50
N VAL A 328 -1.77 -17.25 4.44
CA VAL A 328 -2.93 -16.39 4.24
C VAL A 328 -2.53 -14.97 4.63
N LYS A 329 -2.90 -14.00 3.80
CA LYS A 329 -2.74 -12.58 4.07
C LYS A 329 -4.11 -11.91 4.09
N THR A 330 -4.27 -10.93 4.98
CA THR A 330 -5.41 -10.04 5.10
C THR A 330 -4.91 -8.60 5.16
N GLU A 331 -5.57 -7.70 4.44
CA GLU A 331 -5.30 -6.26 4.47
C GLU A 331 -6.64 -5.53 4.61
N TRP A 332 -6.71 -4.54 5.50
CA TRP A 332 -7.88 -3.69 5.66
C TRP A 332 -7.47 -2.24 5.85
N MET A 333 -7.91 -1.38 4.95
CA MET A 333 -7.79 0.07 5.07
C MET A 333 -9.16 0.68 5.33
N HIS A 334 -9.25 1.54 6.33
CA HIS A 334 -10.45 2.29 6.70
C HIS A 334 -10.18 3.79 6.79
N ILE A 335 -11.01 4.60 6.13
CA ILE A 335 -10.97 6.06 6.22
C ILE A 335 -11.77 6.53 7.44
N LEU A 336 -11.06 6.89 8.51
CA LEU A 336 -11.65 7.34 9.78
C LEU A 336 -12.22 8.77 9.66
N SER A 337 -11.55 9.63 8.91
CA SER A 337 -11.99 11.01 8.63
C SER A 337 -11.41 11.49 7.30
N LYS A 338 -11.76 12.71 6.87
CA LYS A 338 -11.26 13.29 5.60
C LYS A 338 -9.73 13.28 5.47
N ASN A 339 -9.01 13.30 6.59
CA ASN A 339 -7.56 13.42 6.63
C ASN A 339 -6.90 12.27 7.41
N LEU A 340 -7.64 11.23 7.80
CA LEU A 340 -7.12 10.15 8.65
C LEU A 340 -7.54 8.78 8.12
N ALA A 341 -6.58 7.90 7.90
CA ALA A 341 -6.80 6.53 7.46
C ALA A 341 -6.02 5.54 8.33
N LEU A 342 -6.66 4.40 8.66
CA LEU A 342 -6.05 3.26 9.33
C LEU A 342 -5.81 2.15 8.32
N ASN A 343 -4.64 1.53 8.34
CA ASN A 343 -4.32 0.32 7.61
C ASN A 343 -3.92 -0.79 8.59
N LEU A 344 -4.61 -1.93 8.54
CA LEU A 344 -4.29 -3.14 9.29
C LEU A 344 -3.88 -4.25 8.32
N GLU A 345 -2.76 -4.89 8.58
CA GLU A 345 -2.30 -6.07 7.82
C GLU A 345 -2.07 -7.23 8.77
N GLY A 346 -2.55 -8.41 8.39
CA GLY A 346 -2.35 -9.66 9.11
C GLY A 346 -1.88 -10.74 8.16
N GLU A 347 -0.87 -11.50 8.55
CA GLU A 347 -0.33 -12.57 7.73
C GLU A 347 0.05 -13.78 8.59
N TYR A 348 -0.26 -14.97 8.09
CA TYR A 348 0.19 -16.23 8.64
C TYR A 348 0.86 -17.06 7.53
N LYS A 349 2.15 -17.37 7.68
CA LYS A 349 2.96 -18.09 6.70
C LYS A 349 3.58 -19.34 7.29
N GLN A 350 3.57 -20.43 6.54
CA GLN A 350 4.40 -21.60 6.79
C GLN A 350 5.69 -21.49 5.96
N PHE A 351 6.84 -21.55 6.62
CA PHE A 351 8.16 -21.52 6.02
C PHE A 351 8.67 -22.93 5.74
N ARG A 352 9.18 -23.12 4.52
CA ARG A 352 9.92 -24.30 4.09
C ARG A 352 11.25 -23.87 3.50
N TYR A 353 12.31 -24.06 4.26
CA TYR A 353 13.67 -23.73 3.88
C TYR A 353 14.30 -24.86 3.05
N HIS A 354 15.26 -24.50 2.21
CA HIS A 354 16.10 -25.48 1.53
C HIS A 354 16.95 -26.28 2.54
N LYS A 355 17.42 -27.47 2.16
CA LYS A 355 18.02 -28.48 3.07
C LYS A 355 19.13 -27.93 4.00
N LEU A 356 19.92 -26.95 3.54
CA LEU A 356 20.97 -26.32 4.34
C LEU A 356 20.44 -25.49 5.52
N TYR A 357 19.19 -25.03 5.44
CA TYR A 357 18.57 -24.08 6.38
C TYR A 357 17.27 -24.61 7.00
N ASN A 358 16.95 -25.89 6.81
CA ASN A 358 15.69 -26.51 7.26
C ASN A 358 15.48 -26.51 8.80
N HIS A 359 16.53 -26.24 9.58
CA HIS A 359 16.40 -25.94 11.01
C HIS A 359 15.50 -24.71 11.29
N ASN A 360 15.31 -23.83 10.30
CA ASN A 360 14.40 -22.69 10.36
C ASN A 360 12.97 -22.99 9.86
N ASP A 361 12.65 -24.23 9.47
CA ASP A 361 11.27 -24.59 9.09
C ASP A 361 10.31 -24.30 10.23
N GLY A 362 9.16 -23.71 9.93
CA GLY A 362 8.16 -23.40 10.95
C GLY A 362 7.11 -22.41 10.47
N ASN A 363 6.47 -21.73 11.41
CA ASN A 363 5.35 -20.85 11.12
C ASN A 363 5.66 -19.42 11.55
N MET A 364 5.02 -18.46 10.89
CA MET A 364 5.12 -17.06 11.22
C MET A 364 3.75 -16.43 11.24
N ALA A 365 3.42 -15.75 12.33
CA ALA A 365 2.30 -14.84 12.40
C ALA A 365 2.84 -13.40 12.48
N SER A 366 2.25 -12.50 11.70
CA SER A 366 2.63 -11.09 11.74
C SER A 366 1.42 -10.18 11.63
N VAL A 367 1.45 -9.08 12.38
CA VAL A 367 0.39 -8.07 12.43
C VAL A 367 1.03 -6.68 12.36
N TYR A 368 0.45 -5.83 11.53
CA TYR A 368 0.90 -4.45 11.33
C TYR A 368 -0.31 -3.52 11.41
N ALA A 369 -0.14 -2.41 12.12
CA ALA A 369 -1.11 -1.33 12.16
C ALA A 369 -0.41 -0.02 11.79
N THR A 370 -0.93 0.69 10.79
CA THR A 370 -0.39 1.97 10.33
C THR A 370 -1.50 3.01 10.28
N LEU A 371 -1.32 4.12 10.96
CA LEU A 371 -2.19 5.29 10.89
C LEU A 371 -1.54 6.33 9.97
N SER A 372 -2.27 6.81 8.97
CA SER A 372 -1.84 7.84 8.03
C SER A 372 -2.66 9.11 8.21
N TYR A 373 -1.99 10.24 8.38
CA TYR A 373 -2.60 11.56 8.53
C TYR A 373 -2.17 12.50 7.39
N TYR A 374 -3.15 12.99 6.63
CA TYR A 374 -2.97 13.90 5.50
C TYR A 374 -2.96 15.34 6.03
N LEU A 375 -1.76 15.90 6.19
CA LEU A 375 -1.55 17.29 6.63
C LEU A 375 -2.01 18.29 5.56
N THR A 376 -1.71 17.95 4.30
CA THR A 376 -2.15 18.66 3.09
C THR A 376 -2.42 17.63 2.00
N ASP A 377 -2.92 18.06 0.83
CA ASP A 377 -3.07 17.17 -0.33
C ASP A 377 -1.72 16.61 -0.84
N GLN A 378 -0.60 17.23 -0.46
CA GLN A 378 0.75 16.87 -0.90
C GLN A 378 1.61 16.25 0.22
N THR A 379 1.20 16.37 1.48
CA THR A 379 1.99 15.98 2.65
C THR A 379 1.21 15.02 3.53
N VAL A 380 1.77 13.83 3.74
CA VAL A 380 1.19 12.76 4.57
C VAL A 380 2.23 12.29 5.56
N THR A 381 1.82 12.19 6.82
CA THR A 381 2.61 11.54 7.87
C THR A 381 1.99 10.20 8.21
N PHE A 382 2.81 9.25 8.63
CA PHE A 382 2.32 7.95 9.05
C PHE A 382 3.12 7.42 10.24
N ALA A 383 2.45 6.67 11.10
CA ALA A 383 3.06 5.97 12.23
C ALA A 383 2.38 4.62 12.43
N GLY A 384 3.10 3.64 12.95
CA GLY A 384 2.57 2.28 13.09
C GLY A 384 3.34 1.40 14.06
N GLY A 385 2.69 0.29 14.42
CA GLY A 385 3.23 -0.76 15.28
C GLY A 385 3.23 -2.10 14.58
N ASP A 386 4.25 -2.90 14.88
CA ASP A 386 4.54 -4.17 14.22
C ASP A 386 4.71 -5.26 15.27
N TRP A 387 4.14 -6.43 15.02
CA TRP A 387 4.37 -7.63 15.80
C TRP A 387 4.60 -8.84 14.90
N VAL A 388 5.64 -9.61 15.19
CA VAL A 388 5.94 -10.87 14.50
C VAL A 388 6.26 -11.93 15.53
N ASN A 389 5.74 -13.13 15.31
CA ASN A 389 6.11 -14.32 16.06
C ASN A 389 6.47 -15.44 15.08
N LYS A 390 7.71 -15.92 15.14
CA LYS A 390 8.22 -17.00 14.31
C LYS A 390 8.56 -18.21 15.18
N THR A 391 8.16 -19.39 14.71
CA THR A 391 8.65 -20.67 15.19
C THR A 391 9.55 -21.31 14.14
N SER A 392 10.45 -22.16 14.62
CA SER A 392 11.47 -22.88 13.88
C SER A 392 11.56 -24.32 14.43
N VAL A 393 12.34 -25.20 13.79
CA VAL A 393 12.64 -26.54 14.31
C VAL A 393 13.54 -26.40 15.54
N GLU A 394 14.57 -25.58 15.43
CA GLU A 394 15.46 -25.23 16.54
C GLU A 394 14.86 -24.11 17.39
N LYS A 395 14.64 -24.38 18.68
CA LYS A 395 14.01 -23.42 19.60
C LYS A 395 14.84 -22.16 19.85
N ALA A 396 16.16 -22.26 19.67
CA ALA A 396 17.05 -21.11 19.69
C ALA A 396 16.80 -20.13 18.52
N ASP A 397 16.16 -20.58 17.43
CA ASP A 397 15.82 -19.78 16.24
C ASP A 397 14.34 -19.34 16.20
N ASP A 398 13.52 -19.76 17.17
CA ASP A 398 12.22 -19.11 17.42
C ASP A 398 12.48 -17.65 17.78
N TYR A 399 11.59 -16.72 17.40
CA TYR A 399 11.69 -15.36 17.90
C TYR A 399 10.36 -14.62 17.93
N GLN A 400 10.31 -13.62 18.81
CA GLN A 400 9.29 -12.57 18.79
C GLN A 400 9.94 -11.25 18.45
N GLN A 401 9.28 -10.48 17.60
CA GLN A 401 9.70 -9.15 17.20
C GLN A 401 8.59 -8.15 17.46
N LYS A 402 8.95 -7.03 18.08
CA LYS A 402 8.08 -5.86 18.25
C LYS A 402 8.75 -4.68 17.56
N GLY A 403 7.98 -3.88 16.85
CA GLY A 403 8.50 -2.74 16.12
C GLY A 403 7.57 -1.54 16.15
N VAL A 404 8.15 -0.37 15.94
CA VAL A 404 7.43 0.86 15.64
C VAL A 404 8.02 1.49 14.39
N ARG A 405 7.16 2.11 13.59
CA ARG A 405 7.53 2.79 12.34
C ARG A 405 6.92 4.18 12.31
N ALA A 406 7.64 5.13 11.73
CA ALA A 406 7.12 6.47 11.49
C ALA A 406 7.78 7.09 10.26
N GLY A 407 7.05 7.94 9.55
CA GLY A 407 7.59 8.63 8.40
C GLY A 407 6.70 9.75 7.88
N ILE A 408 7.23 10.45 6.88
CA ILE A 408 6.59 11.53 6.16
C ILE A 408 6.83 11.37 4.66
N SER A 409 5.80 11.63 3.88
CA SER A 409 5.85 11.71 2.42
C SER A 409 5.35 13.09 2.02
N THR A 410 6.14 13.83 1.26
CA THR A 410 5.79 15.20 0.84
C THR A 410 6.25 15.50 -0.58
N GLN A 411 5.58 16.42 -1.26
CA GLN A 411 6.16 17.11 -2.41
C GLN A 411 7.08 18.23 -1.88
N LEU A 412 8.38 18.17 -2.20
CA LEU A 412 9.34 19.21 -1.80
C LEU A 412 9.29 20.41 -2.75
N TYR A 413 9.18 20.12 -4.04
CA TYR A 413 9.01 21.07 -5.12
C TYR A 413 8.07 20.45 -6.17
N PRO A 414 7.40 21.23 -7.03
CA PRO A 414 6.55 20.69 -8.09
C PRO A 414 7.31 19.65 -8.93
N GLY A 415 6.83 18.41 -8.90
CA GLY A 415 7.44 17.26 -9.59
C GLY A 415 8.71 16.68 -8.92
N ILE A 416 8.95 16.99 -7.65
CA ILE A 416 9.96 16.34 -6.79
C ILE A 416 9.31 15.91 -5.48
N ASN A 417 9.21 14.60 -5.28
CA ASN A 417 8.59 13.99 -4.11
C ASN A 417 9.68 13.38 -3.21
N ALA A 418 9.50 13.50 -1.90
CA ALA A 418 10.39 12.89 -0.93
C ALA A 418 9.62 12.07 0.11
N VAL A 419 10.18 10.92 0.46
CA VAL A 419 9.71 10.08 1.56
C VAL A 419 10.88 9.86 2.50
N VAL A 420 10.68 10.13 3.79
CA VAL A 420 11.64 9.80 4.84
C VAL A 420 10.92 8.99 5.91
N PHE A 421 11.49 7.87 6.31
CA PHE A 421 10.91 7.06 7.38
C PHE A 421 11.97 6.30 8.17
N THR A 422 11.54 5.85 9.35
CA THR A 422 12.34 5.04 10.26
C THR A 422 11.53 3.86 10.79
N ALA A 423 12.22 2.77 11.08
CA ALA A 423 11.69 1.62 11.79
C ALA A 423 12.65 1.24 12.93
N LEU A 424 12.11 1.07 14.13
CA LEU A 424 12.85 0.61 15.31
C LEU A 424 12.24 -0.71 15.76
N ARG A 425 13.07 -1.76 15.89
CA ARG A 425 12.61 -3.11 16.21
C ARG A 425 13.46 -3.76 17.27
N GLN A 426 12.82 -4.58 18.08
CA GLN A 426 13.47 -5.48 19.02
C GLN A 426 13.06 -6.90 18.72
N ARG A 427 14.04 -7.80 18.55
CA ARG A 427 13.84 -9.22 18.33
C ARG A 427 14.43 -10.00 19.50
N GLN A 428 13.61 -10.84 20.13
CA GLN A 428 13.96 -11.70 21.26
C GLN A 428 13.86 -13.15 20.81
N PHE A 429 14.95 -13.90 20.92
CA PHE A 429 14.98 -15.31 20.52
C PHE A 429 14.42 -16.24 21.60
N GLY A 430 13.89 -17.38 21.17
CA GLY A 430 13.07 -18.28 21.96
C GLY A 430 13.84 -18.99 23.08
N ASP A 431 15.07 -19.40 22.79
CA ASP A 431 15.87 -20.22 23.70
C ASP A 431 17.35 -19.83 23.72
N TYR A 432 18.09 -20.39 24.67
CA TYR A 432 19.53 -20.26 24.77
C TYR A 432 20.23 -21.11 23.71
N SER A 433 21.17 -20.48 22.98
CA SER A 433 22.00 -21.16 21.99
C SER A 433 23.36 -21.50 22.60
N VAL A 434 23.68 -22.80 22.69
CA VAL A 434 24.98 -23.27 23.18
C VAL A 434 26.15 -22.72 22.32
N PRO A 435 26.11 -22.77 20.97
CA PRO A 435 27.16 -22.20 20.15
C PRO A 435 27.37 -20.69 20.34
N LEU A 436 26.31 -19.94 20.66
CA LEU A 436 26.40 -18.49 20.87
C LEU A 436 26.67 -18.12 22.33
N ASN A 437 26.61 -19.09 23.24
CA ASN A 437 26.62 -18.90 24.69
C ASN A 437 25.64 -17.80 25.16
N ALA A 438 24.48 -17.70 24.51
CA ALA A 438 23.53 -16.62 24.77
C ALA A 438 22.12 -16.98 24.29
N ARG A 439 21.12 -16.45 25.00
CA ARG A 439 19.79 -16.24 24.43
C ARG A 439 19.81 -14.90 23.69
N ARG A 440 19.75 -14.95 22.35
CA ARG A 440 20.01 -13.77 21.52
C ARG A 440 18.91 -12.72 21.64
N LYS A 441 19.31 -11.45 21.64
CA LYS A 441 18.45 -10.28 21.57
C LYS A 441 19.07 -9.26 20.61
N ASP A 442 18.29 -8.84 19.62
CA ASP A 442 18.71 -7.91 18.59
C ASP A 442 17.84 -6.63 18.67
N ASN A 443 18.47 -5.46 18.53
CA ASN A 443 17.78 -4.18 18.37
C ASN A 443 18.18 -3.58 17.01
N GLU A 444 17.22 -3.48 16.11
CA GLU A 444 17.41 -2.98 14.75
C GLU A 444 16.90 -1.54 14.66
N GLN A 445 17.69 -0.68 14.01
CA GLN A 445 17.31 0.65 13.57
C GLN A 445 17.42 0.69 12.06
N PHE A 446 16.37 1.17 11.42
CA PHE A 446 16.31 1.34 9.98
C PHE A 446 15.88 2.76 9.65
N TYR A 447 16.56 3.37 8.69
CA TYR A 447 16.29 4.71 8.20
C TYR A 447 16.34 4.70 6.68
N ALA A 448 15.37 5.32 6.04
CA ALA A 448 15.32 5.42 4.60
C ALA A 448 14.89 6.82 4.17
N ALA A 449 15.58 7.35 3.16
CA ALA A 449 15.25 8.59 2.47
C ALA A 449 15.15 8.31 0.97
N ILE A 450 14.03 8.68 0.37
CA ILE A 450 13.71 8.40 -1.02
C ILE A 450 13.31 9.70 -1.68
N VAL A 451 13.93 10.03 -2.81
CA VAL A 451 13.60 11.18 -3.63
C VAL A 451 13.22 10.70 -5.02
N SER A 452 11.97 10.92 -5.41
CA SER A 452 11.45 10.63 -6.75
C SER A 452 11.28 11.95 -7.50
N MET A 453 11.74 12.00 -8.75
CA MET A 453 11.81 13.25 -9.51
C MET A 453 11.03 13.18 -10.84
N PRO A 454 9.69 13.06 -10.83
CA PRO A 454 8.88 13.05 -12.06
C PRO A 454 9.14 14.23 -13.01
N LYS A 455 9.57 15.39 -12.48
CA LYS A 455 9.94 16.55 -13.30
C LYS A 455 11.10 16.26 -14.27
N PHE A 456 11.95 15.29 -13.96
CA PHE A 456 13.10 14.88 -14.78
C PHE A 456 12.85 13.54 -15.47
N GLU A 457 11.59 13.22 -15.76
CA GLU A 457 11.21 12.02 -16.48
C GLU A 457 11.85 11.97 -17.87
N VAL A 458 12.38 10.80 -18.24
CA VAL A 458 12.95 10.54 -19.56
C VAL A 458 12.34 9.24 -20.11
N PHE A 459 11.73 9.30 -21.30
CA PHE A 459 11.04 8.14 -21.93
C PHE A 459 9.97 7.45 -21.06
N GLY A 460 9.26 8.19 -20.20
CA GLY A 460 8.29 7.59 -19.27
C GLY A 460 8.90 6.99 -18.00
N LEU A 461 10.20 7.21 -17.77
CA LEU A 461 10.94 6.71 -16.61
C LEU A 461 11.30 7.86 -15.66
N THR A 462 10.85 7.76 -14.42
CA THR A 462 11.13 8.71 -13.35
C THR A 462 12.43 8.33 -12.62
N PRO A 463 13.41 9.23 -12.49
CA PRO A 463 14.57 9.03 -11.63
C PRO A 463 14.17 8.95 -10.15
N VAL A 464 14.71 7.96 -9.44
CA VAL A 464 14.51 7.75 -8.01
C VAL A 464 15.85 7.49 -7.33
N ILE A 465 16.18 8.31 -6.33
CA ILE A 465 17.35 8.12 -5.48
C ILE A 465 16.86 7.61 -4.13
N THR A 466 17.48 6.55 -3.61
CA THR A 466 17.17 6.00 -2.29
C THR A 466 18.45 5.85 -1.49
N TYR A 467 18.46 6.36 -0.28
CA TYR A 467 19.46 6.04 0.74
C TYR A 467 18.79 5.18 1.83
N ARG A 468 19.43 4.07 2.19
CA ARG A 468 19.03 3.23 3.32
C ARG A 468 20.20 3.08 4.28
N PHE A 469 19.90 3.17 5.57
CA PHE A 469 20.82 2.86 6.64
C PHE A 469 20.17 1.86 7.58
N ARG A 470 20.88 0.76 7.88
CA ARG A 470 20.47 -0.25 8.84
C ARG A 470 21.57 -0.45 9.87
N LYS A 471 21.19 -0.47 11.15
CA LYS A 471 22.05 -0.82 12.27
C LYS A 471 21.37 -1.90 13.10
N ASN A 472 22.04 -3.03 13.27
CA ASN A 472 21.61 -4.06 14.21
C ASN A 472 22.58 -4.11 15.38
N SER A 473 22.07 -4.05 16.61
CA SER A 473 22.85 -4.18 17.84
C SER A 473 22.38 -5.43 18.59
N SER A 474 23.26 -6.42 18.70
CA SER A 474 22.97 -7.72 19.32
C SER A 474 23.78 -7.91 20.61
N ASN A 475 23.23 -8.65 21.58
CA ASN A 475 24.01 -9.15 22.72
C ASN A 475 25.02 -10.23 22.32
N VAL A 476 24.85 -10.85 21.15
CA VAL A 476 25.87 -11.68 20.48
C VAL A 476 26.62 -10.77 19.50
N ASP A 477 27.27 -9.76 20.07
CA ASP A 477 27.80 -8.61 19.37
C ASP A 477 28.91 -8.96 18.39
N TRP A 478 29.65 -10.03 18.69
CA TRP A 478 30.75 -10.52 17.90
C TRP A 478 30.29 -11.13 16.58
N LEU A 479 29.00 -11.50 16.40
CA LEU A 479 28.49 -12.12 15.16
C LEU A 479 27.35 -11.35 14.51
N TYR A 480 26.40 -10.82 15.30
CA TYR A 480 25.13 -10.31 14.77
C TYR A 480 24.98 -8.79 14.86
N SER A 481 25.93 -8.06 15.43
CA SER A 481 25.93 -6.60 15.32
C SER A 481 26.49 -6.19 13.98
N TYR A 482 25.86 -5.26 13.27
CA TYR A 482 26.37 -4.74 11.99
C TYR A 482 25.76 -3.37 11.68
N ASN A 483 26.43 -2.62 10.81
CA ASN A 483 25.90 -1.43 10.17
C ASN A 483 25.98 -1.62 8.65
N LYS A 484 25.00 -1.09 7.92
CA LYS A 484 24.90 -1.24 6.47
C LYS A 484 24.33 0.05 5.88
N ASN A 485 25.03 0.61 4.90
CA ASN A 485 24.64 1.77 4.10
C ASN A 485 24.40 1.36 2.66
N GLU A 486 23.31 1.83 2.09
CA GLU A 486 22.96 1.56 0.71
C GLU A 486 22.54 2.84 0.00
N VAL A 487 23.08 3.04 -1.20
CA VAL A 487 22.68 4.12 -2.11
C VAL A 487 22.20 3.49 -3.39
N LEU A 488 20.96 3.76 -3.76
CA LEU A 488 20.33 3.26 -4.97
C LEU A 488 19.96 4.44 -5.88
N VAL A 489 20.26 4.30 -7.17
CA VAL A 489 19.81 5.22 -8.21
C VAL A 489 19.08 4.40 -9.25
N LYS A 490 17.76 4.56 -9.32
CA LYS A 490 16.86 3.77 -10.17
C LYS A 490 16.04 4.64 -11.09
N PHE A 491 15.57 4.03 -12.16
CA PHE A 491 14.53 4.56 -13.04
C PHE A 491 13.27 3.74 -12.84
N GLU A 492 12.16 4.40 -12.53
CA GLU A 492 10.86 3.80 -12.20
C GLU A 492 9.81 4.19 -13.23
N LYS A 493 8.92 3.27 -13.58
CA LYS A 493 7.74 3.54 -14.40
C LYS A 493 6.52 2.86 -13.81
N TYR A 494 5.41 3.60 -13.79
CA TYR A 494 4.08 3.10 -13.45
C TYR A 494 3.28 2.86 -14.73
N PHE A 495 2.36 1.91 -14.71
CA PHE A 495 1.42 1.65 -15.80
C PHE A 495 0.07 1.19 -15.28
#